data_AF-A0A0D1CM56-F1
#
_entry.id   AF-A0A0D1CM56-F1
#
_cell.length_a   1.000
_cell.length_b   1.000
_cell.length_c   1.000
_cell.angle_alpha   90.00
_cell.angle_beta   90.00
_cell.angle_gamma   90.00
#
_symmetry.space_group_name_H-M   'P 1'
#
loop_
_entity.id
_entity.type
_entity.pdbx_description
1 polymer ?
#
loop_
_entity_poly.entity_id
_entity_poly.type
_entity_poly.pdbx_seq_one_letter_code
_entity_poly.pdbx_strand_id
1 'polypeptide(L)' 'MRTQRVVECDAHGATRAAFICKHLVASLDDRVNRGVNCVRSDIGEVNAWCDACDARLIADGGA' A
#
# COMPACT_ATOMS: atom_id res chain seq x y z
N MET A 1 8.27 -6.11 17.18
CA MET A 1 7.10 -6.65 16.46
C MET A 1 6.18 -5.51 16.09
N ARG A 2 5.89 -5.27 14.80
CA ARG A 2 4.83 -4.35 14.41
C ARG A 2 3.50 -5.04 14.72
N THR A 3 2.69 -4.46 15.60
CA THR A 3 1.35 -4.95 15.90
C THR A 3 0.52 -4.87 14.62
N GLN A 4 0.03 -6.01 14.17
CA GLN A 4 -0.81 -6.14 12.99
C GLN A 4 -2.12 -5.39 13.25
N ARG A 5 -2.39 -4.33 12.48
CA ARG A 5 -3.63 -3.53 12.67
C ARG A 5 -4.76 -4.21 11.89
N VAL A 6 -5.83 -4.55 12.62
CA VAL A 6 -7.10 -4.98 12.04
C VAL A 6 -7.98 -3.73 11.90
N VAL A 7 -8.69 -3.62 10.78
CA VAL A 7 -9.62 -2.53 10.47
C VAL A 7 -10.96 -3.14 10.05
N GLU A 8 -12.05 -2.42 10.29
CA GLU A 8 -13.36 -2.79 9.78
C GLU A 8 -13.57 -2.19 8.40
N CYS A 9 -13.92 -3.04 7.44
CA CYS A 9 -14.30 -2.64 6.09
C CYS A 9 -15.80 -2.85 5.91
N ASP A 10 -16.53 -1.81 5.50
CA ASP A 10 -18.00 -1.89 5.34
C ASP A 10 -18.46 -2.97 4.35
N ALA A 11 -17.59 -3.38 3.40
CA ALA A 11 -17.89 -4.40 2.41
C ALA A 11 -17.43 -5.82 2.80
N HIS A 12 -16.38 -5.94 3.63
CA HIS A 12 -15.70 -7.23 3.88
C HIS A 12 -15.60 -7.59 5.37
N GLY A 13 -16.06 -6.73 6.28
CA GLY A 13 -15.91 -6.87 7.72
C GLY A 13 -14.47 -6.69 8.20
N ALA A 14 -14.15 -7.36 9.32
CA ALA A 14 -12.84 -7.31 9.94
C ALA A 14 -11.74 -7.83 9.00
N THR A 15 -10.79 -6.97 8.67
CA THR A 15 -9.69 -7.31 7.76
C THR A 15 -8.37 -6.70 8.21
N ARG A 16 -7.26 -7.21 7.67
CA ARG A 16 -5.93 -6.63 7.91
C ARG A 16 -5.83 -5.29 7.22
N ALA A 17 -5.27 -4.30 7.91
CA ALA A 17 -5.01 -3.00 7.31
C ALA A 17 -4.07 -3.15 6.11
N ALA A 18 -4.44 -2.51 5.00
CA ALA A 18 -3.56 -2.37 3.86
C ALA A 18 -2.60 -1.20 4.08
N PHE A 19 -1.34 -1.33 3.64
CA PHE A 19 -0.45 -0.19 3.52
C PHE A 19 -0.63 0.43 2.13
N ILE A 20 -0.89 1.73 2.09
CA ILE A 20 -0.95 2.51 0.84
C ILE A 20 -0.08 3.75 1.01
N CYS A 21 0.82 4.03 0.06
CA CYS A 21 1.62 5.26 0.14
C CYS A 21 0.75 6.51 -0.11
N LYS A 22 1.06 7.62 0.59
CA LYS A 22 0.28 8.87 0.47
C LYS A 22 0.22 9.43 -0.96
N HIS A 23 1.21 9.12 -1.80
CA HIS A 23 1.26 9.61 -3.17
C HIS A 23 0.18 8.96 -4.05
N LEU A 24 -0.12 7.68 -3.83
CA LEU A 24 -1.24 7.02 -4.51
C LEU A 24 -2.58 7.62 -4.09
N VAL A 25 -2.73 7.92 -2.80
CA VAL A 25 -3.94 8.59 -2.30
C VAL A 25 -4.11 9.97 -2.94
N ALA A 26 -3.03 10.75 -3.05
CA ALA A 26 -3.06 12.06 -3.70
C ALA A 26 -3.49 12.00 -5.19
N SER A 27 -3.24 10.87 -5.88
CA SER A 27 -3.71 10.68 -7.27
C SER A 27 -5.23 10.63 -7.40
N LEU A 28 -5.95 10.34 -6.32
CA LEU A 28 -7.42 10.41 -6.32
C LEU A 28 -7.91 11.86 -6.37
N ASP A 29 -7.15 12.78 -5.77
CA ASP A 29 -7.50 14.20 -5.69
C ASP A 29 -7.04 14.95 -6.95
N ASP A 30 -5.76 14.84 -7.31
CA ASP A 30 -5.16 15.62 -8.40
C ASP A 30 -5.21 14.93 -9.78
N ARG A 31 -5.67 13.68 -9.82
CA ARG A 31 -5.79 12.85 -11.04
C ARG A 31 -4.48 12.65 -11.80
N VAL A 32 -3.33 12.88 -11.16
CA VAL A 32 -2.02 12.63 -11.77
C VAL A 32 -1.70 11.14 -11.68
N ASN A 33 -1.42 10.51 -12.82
CA ASN A 33 -0.93 9.13 -12.85
C ASN A 33 0.49 9.05 -12.27
N ARG A 34 0.68 8.21 -11.25
CA ARG A 34 1.96 8.00 -10.55
C ARG A 34 2.49 6.56 -10.64
N GLY A 35 1.83 5.72 -11.46
CA GLY A 35 2.04 4.27 -11.46
C GLY A 35 1.55 3.60 -10.19
N VAL A 36 1.28 2.29 -10.25
CA VAL A 36 0.78 1.51 -9.12
C VAL A 36 1.51 0.17 -9.07
N ASN A 37 2.22 -0.05 -7.98
CA ASN A 37 2.83 -1.32 -7.61
C ASN A 37 2.05 -1.89 -6.43
N CYS A 38 1.79 -3.19 -6.44
CA CYS A 38 1.09 -3.85 -5.34
C CYS A 38 1.62 -5.26 -5.09
N VAL A 39 1.61 -5.66 -3.81
CA VAL A 39 1.92 -7.02 -3.40
C VAL A 39 0.90 -7.48 -2.36
N ARG A 40 0.54 -8.76 -2.44
CA ARG A 40 -0.21 -9.44 -1.40
C ARG A 40 0.68 -10.49 -0.76
N SER A 41 0.87 -10.38 0.55
CA SER A 41 1.62 -11.39 1.32
C SER A 41 0.82 -12.67 1.51
N ASP A 42 1.51 -13.76 1.85
CA ASP A 42 0.90 -15.08 2.15
C ASP A 42 -0.13 -15.02 3.29
N ILE A 43 0.05 -14.06 4.19
CA ILE A 43 -0.80 -13.85 5.35
C ILE A 43 -1.93 -12.84 5.07
N GLY A 44 -2.09 -12.41 3.81
CA GLY A 44 -3.20 -11.61 3.32
C GLY A 44 -3.03 -10.09 3.45
N GLU A 45 -1.87 -9.59 3.90
CA GLU A 45 -1.59 -8.14 3.88
C GLU A 45 -1.45 -7.65 2.45
N VAL A 46 -2.12 -6.55 2.16
CA VAL A 46 -2.04 -5.86 0.88
C VAL A 46 -1.22 -4.60 1.08
N ASN A 47 -0.16 -4.45 0.30
CA ASN A 47 0.66 -3.25 0.27
C ASN A 47 0.63 -2.69 -1.16
N ALA A 48 0.43 -1.39 -1.30
CA ALA A 48 0.52 -0.71 -2.59
C ALA A 48 1.25 0.65 -2.49
N TRP A 49 2.00 0.98 -3.52
CA TRP A 49 2.81 2.20 -3.58
C TRP A 49 3.03 2.65 -5.03
N CYS A 50 3.40 3.92 -5.22
CA CYS A 50 3.67 4.49 -6.55
C CYS A 50 5.10 4.19 -7.03
N ASP A 51 5.37 4.42 -8.31
CA ASP A 51 6.69 4.13 -8.92
C ASP A 51 7.84 4.88 -8.23
N ALA A 52 7.59 6.11 -7.76
CA ALA A 52 8.60 6.87 -7.02
C ALA A 52 8.93 6.26 -5.66
N CYS A 53 7.93 5.66 -4.99
CA CYS A 53 8.16 4.92 -3.75
C CYS A 53 8.85 3.58 -4.02
N ASP A 54 8.57 2.94 -5.15
CA ASP A 54 9.19 1.70 -5.56
C ASP A 54 10.69 1.89 -5.84
N ALA A 55 11.02 2.90 -6.64
CA ALA A 55 12.40 3.29 -6.91
C ALA A 55 13.18 3.61 -5.62
N ARG A 56 12.51 4.22 -4.62
CA ARG A 56 13.11 4.46 -3.32
C ARG A 56 13.35 3.17 -2.54
N LEU A 57 12.39 2.25 -2.52
CA LEU A 57 12.53 0.95 -1.87
C LEU A 57 13.72 0.17 -2.45
N ILE A 58 13.82 0.12 -3.79
CA ILE A 58 14.93 -0.53 -4.50
C ILE A 58 16.26 0.16 -4.18
N ALA A 59 16.30 1.49 -4.18
CA ALA A 59 17.51 2.24 -3.83
C ALA A 59 17.96 2.00 -2.38
N ASP A 60 17.02 1.75 -1.47
CA ASP A 60 17.29 1.41 -0.07
C ASP A 60 17.63 -0.09 0.12
N GLY A 61 17.72 -0.88 -0.96
CA GLY A 61 18.07 -2.29 -0.95
C GLY A 61 16.90 -3.24 -0.65
N GLY A 62 15.67 -2.73 -0.70
CA GLY A 62 14.46 -3.55 -0.68
C GLY A 62 14.24 -4.28 -2.01
N ALA A 63 13.58 -5.43 -1.95
CA ALA A 63 13.17 -6.25 -3.08
C ALA A 63 11.73 -6.76 -2.89
#